data_AF-A0A9D8W5T9-F1
#
_entry.id   AF-A0A9D8W5T9-F1
#
_cell.length_a   1.000
_cell.length_b   1.000
_cell.length_c   1.000
_cell.angle_alpha   90.00
_cell.angle_beta   90.00
_cell.angle_gamma   90.00
#
_symmetry.space_group_name_H-M   'P 1'
#
loop_
_entity.id
_entity.type
_entity.pdbx_description
1 polymer ?
#
loop_
_entity_poly.entity_id
_entity_poly.type
_entity_poly.pdbx_seq_one_letter_code
_entity_poly.pdbx_strand_id
1 'polypeptide(L)'
;MIWTLVVISAGAVALYTLTHVGAARVNARYPHTGTHVDVEGVTLHCVARGTPSETRPSLVFVHGASSNHREFLIAVGDHLDRHFGQDQHVIFVDRPGQGGSARRPGDHSPRAQADRILAAAQKLGAPSIIAIGHSWGGAVVAQMAVHGESVEGAVFAAPATHPWPGDRFQGVDWYYALADAPVIGWLFTRLITLPVAWGQIDDGVENVFAPEPPKPGYAKALGARLVLRPSAFKANAEDVYRLLQFVIEHTPSYREITIPVRVITGDEDAVVWPHLHADGLERDIESAEKIVIKGGGHMPHQTHPELLLETIAEVMEAASQASKTAEFERSESA
;
A
#
# COMPACT_ATOMS: atom_id res chain seq x y z
N MET A 1 -39.43 -1.42 -28.56
CA MET A 1 -38.94 -0.50 -27.50
C MET A 1 -39.13 -1.09 -26.10
N ILE A 2 -40.36 -1.44 -25.68
CA ILE A 2 -40.62 -2.00 -24.34
C ILE A 2 -39.83 -3.31 -24.09
N TRP A 3 -39.88 -4.28 -25.01
CA TRP A 3 -39.14 -5.54 -24.88
C TRP A 3 -37.62 -5.37 -24.78
N THR A 4 -37.05 -4.44 -25.55
CA THR A 4 -35.63 -4.11 -25.49
C THR A 4 -35.24 -3.56 -24.11
N LEU A 5 -36.06 -2.66 -23.55
CA LEU A 5 -35.83 -2.11 -22.21
C LEU A 5 -35.93 -3.20 -21.13
N VAL A 6 -36.92 -4.10 -21.25
CA VAL A 6 -37.07 -5.23 -20.32
C VAL A 6 -35.83 -6.14 -20.34
N VAL A 7 -35.31 -6.48 -21.52
CA VAL A 7 -34.10 -7.31 -21.65
C VAL A 7 -32.87 -6.62 -21.06
N ILE A 8 -32.68 -5.33 -21.33
CA ILE A 8 -31.56 -4.55 -20.78
C ILE A 8 -31.66 -4.47 -19.26
N SER A 9 -32.84 -4.17 -18.72
CA SER A 9 -33.06 -4.11 -17.26
C SER A 9 -32.85 -5.46 -16.60
N ALA A 10 -33.34 -6.56 -17.18
CA ALA A 10 -33.12 -7.90 -16.65
C ALA A 10 -31.63 -8.27 -16.65
N GLY A 11 -30.89 -7.95 -17.72
CA GLY A 11 -29.45 -8.15 -17.80
C GLY A 11 -28.70 -7.34 -16.73
N ALA A 12 -29.06 -6.07 -16.54
CA ALA A 12 -28.46 -5.22 -15.52
C ALA A 12 -28.71 -5.75 -14.10
N VAL A 13 -29.94 -6.21 -13.80
CA VAL A 13 -30.25 -6.84 -12.51
C VAL A 13 -29.45 -8.13 -12.32
N ALA A 14 -29.35 -8.99 -13.34
CA ALA A 14 -28.57 -10.22 -13.24
C ALA A 14 -27.08 -9.96 -12.96
N LEU A 15 -26.48 -8.99 -13.65
CA LEU A 15 -25.09 -8.57 -13.44
C LEU A 15 -24.87 -7.95 -12.06
N TYR A 16 -25.80 -7.10 -11.62
CA TYR A 16 -25.77 -6.53 -10.27
C TYR A 16 -25.82 -7.63 -9.21
N THR A 17 -26.77 -8.56 -9.31
CA THR A 17 -26.90 -9.68 -8.38
C THR A 17 -25.65 -10.56 -8.41
N LEU A 18 -25.13 -10.90 -9.59
CA LEU A 18 -23.91 -11.70 -9.72
C LEU A 18 -22.73 -11.04 -9.00
N THR A 19 -22.54 -9.74 -9.22
CA THR A 19 -21.47 -8.95 -8.59
C THR A 19 -21.63 -8.91 -7.08
N HIS A 20 -22.81 -8.59 -6.56
CA HIS A 20 -23.03 -8.45 -5.12
C HIS A 20 -22.98 -9.79 -4.37
N VAL A 21 -23.54 -10.86 -4.96
CA VAL A 21 -23.41 -12.21 -4.38
C VAL A 21 -21.97 -12.71 -4.47
N GLY A 22 -21.27 -12.43 -5.57
CA GLY A 22 -19.84 -12.72 -5.72
C GLY A 22 -19.00 -12.02 -4.65
N ALA A 23 -19.21 -10.72 -4.46
CA ALA A 23 -18.55 -9.93 -3.42
C ALA A 23 -18.83 -10.48 -2.01
N ALA A 24 -20.07 -10.86 -1.71
CA ALA A 24 -20.43 -11.48 -0.43
C ALA A 24 -19.71 -12.82 -0.22
N ARG A 25 -19.58 -13.66 -1.26
CA ARG A 25 -18.81 -14.92 -1.19
C ARG A 25 -17.32 -14.68 -0.98
N VAL A 26 -16.76 -13.66 -1.62
CA VAL A 26 -15.36 -13.26 -1.41
C VAL A 26 -15.15 -12.82 0.04
N ASN A 27 -16.04 -11.98 0.60
CA ASN A 27 -15.98 -11.57 2.01
C ASN A 27 -16.05 -12.76 2.96
N ALA A 28 -16.98 -13.70 2.72
CA ALA A 28 -17.12 -14.89 3.55
C ALA A 28 -15.88 -15.79 3.51
N ARG A 29 -15.18 -15.82 2.37
CA ARG A 29 -13.94 -16.61 2.19
C ARG A 29 -12.72 -15.95 2.83
N TYR A 30 -12.72 -14.63 2.93
CA TYR A 30 -11.62 -13.83 3.47
C TYR A 30 -12.12 -12.92 4.60
N PRO A 31 -12.47 -13.49 5.76
CA PRO A 31 -12.91 -12.70 6.90
C PRO A 31 -11.80 -11.76 7.35
N HIS A 32 -12.20 -10.58 7.84
CA HIS A 32 -11.30 -9.57 8.39
C HIS A 32 -10.82 -10.02 9.76
N THR A 33 -9.74 -10.79 9.79
CA THR A 33 -9.05 -11.23 11.00
C THR A 33 -8.12 -10.10 11.44
N GLY A 34 -8.41 -9.41 12.54
CA GLY A 34 -7.62 -8.29 13.05
C GLY A 34 -8.45 -7.32 13.89
N THR A 35 -7.86 -6.18 14.21
CA THR A 35 -8.47 -5.12 15.01
C THR A 35 -9.05 -4.05 14.10
N HIS A 36 -10.25 -3.59 14.41
CA HIS A 36 -10.86 -2.43 13.77
C HIS A 36 -10.58 -1.20 14.63
N VAL A 37 -9.80 -0.26 14.09
CA VAL A 37 -9.42 0.97 14.76
C VAL A 37 -10.26 2.11 14.19
N ASP A 38 -11.06 2.75 15.03
CA ASP A 38 -11.78 3.95 14.63
C ASP A 38 -10.81 5.14 14.63
N VAL A 39 -10.68 5.83 13.48
CA VAL A 39 -9.89 7.04 13.32
C VAL A 39 -10.82 8.13 12.79
N GLU A 40 -11.22 9.03 13.70
CA GLU A 40 -12.14 10.13 13.41
C GLU A 40 -13.46 9.67 12.77
N GLY A 41 -13.94 8.47 13.11
CA GLY A 41 -15.13 7.83 12.55
C GLY A 41 -14.92 7.16 11.18
N VAL A 42 -13.67 6.94 10.76
CA VAL A 42 -13.30 5.99 9.69
C VAL A 42 -12.70 4.76 10.35
N THR A 43 -13.28 3.60 10.10
CA THR A 43 -12.73 2.34 10.62
C THR A 43 -11.62 1.83 9.71
N LEU A 44 -10.40 1.72 10.24
CA LEU A 44 -9.31 1.00 9.59
C LEU A 44 -9.18 -0.41 10.16
N HIS A 45 -8.97 -1.39 9.30
CA HIS A 45 -8.61 -2.75 9.69
C HIS A 45 -7.09 -2.86 9.78
N CYS A 46 -6.60 -3.35 10.91
CA CYS A 46 -5.19 -3.57 11.18
C CYS A 46 -4.97 -4.97 11.75
N VAL A 47 -3.84 -5.58 11.41
CA VAL A 47 -3.32 -6.77 12.10
C VAL A 47 -2.07 -6.38 12.85
N ALA A 48 -2.16 -6.38 14.18
CA ALA A 48 -1.03 -6.11 15.06
C ALA A 48 -0.43 -7.42 15.61
N ARG A 49 0.90 -7.48 15.75
CA ARG A 49 1.66 -8.56 16.41
C ARG A 49 2.70 -7.94 17.34
N GLY A 50 3.19 -8.72 18.31
CA GLY A 50 4.14 -8.27 19.32
C GLY A 50 3.55 -7.25 20.30
N THR A 51 4.41 -6.54 21.04
CA THR A 51 4.00 -5.65 22.13
C THR A 51 4.57 -4.26 21.93
N PRO A 52 3.75 -3.19 22.02
CA PRO A 52 4.22 -1.80 22.05
C PRO A 52 5.43 -1.58 22.96
N SER A 53 6.36 -0.73 22.52
CA SER A 53 7.57 -0.36 23.25
C SER A 53 7.83 1.13 23.13
N GLU A 54 8.35 1.73 24.19
CA GLU A 54 8.79 3.13 24.19
C GLU A 54 10.23 3.29 23.67
N THR A 55 11.03 2.22 23.68
CA THR A 55 12.46 2.25 23.33
C THR A 55 12.76 1.64 21.97
N ARG A 56 11.75 1.03 21.33
CA ARG A 56 11.90 0.38 20.04
C ARG A 56 10.73 0.77 19.13
N PRO A 57 10.99 1.29 17.92
CA PRO A 57 9.94 1.72 17.03
C PRO A 57 9.08 0.54 16.58
N SER A 58 7.80 0.80 16.34
CA SER A 58 6.88 -0.18 15.74
C SER A 58 7.07 -0.23 14.23
N LEU A 59 6.89 -1.40 13.63
CA LEU A 59 6.98 -1.55 12.17
C LEU A 59 5.58 -1.40 11.56
N VAL A 60 5.36 -0.41 10.71
CA VAL A 60 4.05 -0.16 10.07
C VAL A 60 4.13 -0.44 8.58
N PHE A 61 3.42 -1.48 8.13
CA PHE A 61 3.44 -1.96 6.75
C PHE A 61 2.22 -1.48 5.96
N VAL A 62 2.47 -0.77 4.85
CA VAL A 62 1.47 -0.12 3.99
C VAL A 62 1.51 -0.72 2.58
N HIS A 63 0.50 -1.54 2.28
CA HIS A 63 0.40 -2.35 1.06
C HIS A 63 0.18 -1.52 -0.23
N GLY A 64 0.44 -2.15 -1.39
CA GLY A 64 0.35 -1.52 -2.71
C GLY A 64 -1.07 -1.32 -3.24
N ALA A 65 -1.19 -0.96 -4.52
CA ALA A 65 -2.46 -0.95 -5.24
C ALA A 65 -2.99 -2.38 -5.44
N SER A 66 -4.30 -2.52 -5.59
CA SER A 66 -4.99 -3.80 -5.85
C SER A 66 -4.73 -4.90 -4.80
N SER A 67 -4.33 -4.50 -3.60
CA SER A 67 -3.81 -5.37 -2.54
C SER A 67 -4.50 -5.12 -1.19
N ASN A 68 -4.01 -5.75 -0.13
CA ASN A 68 -4.45 -5.62 1.25
C ASN A 68 -3.32 -6.04 2.22
N HIS A 69 -3.50 -5.86 3.53
CA HIS A 69 -2.53 -6.17 4.59
C HIS A 69 -1.89 -7.55 4.49
N ARG A 70 -2.59 -8.53 3.89
CA ARG A 70 -2.09 -9.89 3.69
C ARG A 70 -0.83 -9.95 2.82
N GLU A 71 -0.63 -8.98 1.93
CA GLU A 71 0.57 -8.87 1.09
C GLU A 71 1.84 -8.98 1.93
N PHE A 72 2.00 -8.10 2.92
CA PHE A 72 3.17 -8.14 3.78
C PHE A 72 3.15 -9.32 4.77
N LEU A 73 1.98 -9.74 5.26
CA LEU A 73 1.91 -10.94 6.10
C LEU A 73 2.43 -12.20 5.39
N ILE A 74 2.15 -12.36 4.10
CA ILE A 74 2.64 -13.48 3.28
C ILE A 74 4.14 -13.37 3.01
N ALA A 75 4.64 -12.14 2.85
CA ALA A 75 6.04 -11.88 2.59
C ALA A 75 6.91 -12.20 3.82
N VAL A 76 6.58 -11.60 4.96
CA VAL A 76 7.48 -11.55 6.12
C VAL A 76 6.95 -12.24 7.36
N GLY A 77 5.68 -12.66 7.37
CA GLY A 77 5.00 -13.12 8.58
C GLY A 77 5.68 -14.28 9.32
N ASP A 78 6.33 -15.19 8.60
CA ASP A 78 7.06 -16.34 9.16
C ASP A 78 8.54 -16.05 9.46
N HIS A 79 9.00 -14.85 9.09
CA HIS A 79 10.40 -14.43 9.18
C HIS A 79 10.61 -13.35 10.25
N LEU A 80 9.56 -12.60 10.61
CA LEU A 80 9.60 -11.51 11.58
C LEU A 80 10.18 -11.91 12.94
N ASP A 81 9.68 -12.99 13.53
CA ASP A 81 10.12 -13.45 14.86
C ASP A 81 11.62 -13.79 14.87
N ARG A 82 12.15 -14.29 13.74
CA ARG A 82 13.58 -14.62 13.62
C ARG A 82 14.47 -13.39 13.55
N HIS A 83 13.99 -12.30 12.94
CA HIS A 83 14.76 -11.07 12.77
C HIS A 83 14.66 -10.13 13.97
N PHE A 84 13.46 -9.96 14.52
CA PHE A 84 13.19 -8.91 15.51
C PHE A 84 12.72 -9.44 16.88
N GLY A 85 12.56 -10.76 17.01
CA GLY A 85 11.96 -11.39 18.18
C GLY A 85 10.45 -11.23 18.25
N GLN A 86 9.79 -12.07 19.06
CA GLN A 86 8.33 -12.12 19.15
C GLN A 86 7.69 -10.86 19.72
N ASP A 87 8.47 -10.06 20.46
CA ASP A 87 7.98 -8.83 21.09
C ASP A 87 7.98 -7.63 20.14
N GLN A 88 8.57 -7.72 18.94
CA GLN A 88 8.57 -6.60 18.00
C GLN A 88 7.13 -6.21 17.66
N HIS A 89 6.76 -4.98 18.00
CA HIS A 89 5.45 -4.47 17.62
C HIS A 89 5.40 -4.23 16.11
N VAL A 90 4.48 -4.91 15.44
CA VAL A 90 4.29 -4.84 13.98
C VAL A 90 2.83 -4.63 13.67
N ILE A 91 2.53 -3.68 12.78
CA ILE A 91 1.18 -3.33 12.34
C ILE A 91 1.11 -3.47 10.82
N PHE A 92 0.26 -4.36 10.34
CA PHE A 92 -0.12 -4.45 8.93
C PHE A 92 -1.48 -3.78 8.76
N VAL A 93 -1.56 -2.72 7.98
CA VAL A 93 -2.79 -1.94 7.80
C VAL A 93 -3.43 -2.22 6.45
N ASP A 94 -4.75 -2.37 6.43
CA ASP A 94 -5.53 -2.22 5.20
C ASP A 94 -5.74 -0.74 4.93
N ARG A 95 -5.27 -0.25 3.78
CA ARG A 95 -5.44 1.16 3.38
C ARG A 95 -6.94 1.53 3.29
N PRO A 96 -7.31 2.82 3.47
CA PRO A 96 -8.70 3.26 3.36
C PRO A 96 -9.42 2.74 2.10
N GLY A 97 -10.46 1.92 2.31
CA GLY A 97 -11.31 1.33 1.27
C GLY A 97 -10.82 0.00 0.71
N GLN A 98 -9.66 -0.50 1.17
CA GLN A 98 -9.09 -1.79 0.82
C GLN A 98 -9.29 -2.79 1.96
N GLY A 99 -9.21 -4.08 1.65
CA GLY A 99 -9.34 -5.16 2.64
C GLY A 99 -10.54 -4.99 3.59
N GLY A 100 -10.32 -4.87 4.90
CA GLY A 100 -11.36 -4.63 5.91
C GLY A 100 -11.64 -3.16 6.23
N SER A 101 -10.90 -2.22 5.66
CA SER A 101 -11.00 -0.80 5.98
C SER A 101 -12.18 -0.13 5.29
N ALA A 102 -12.86 0.73 6.03
CA ALA A 102 -13.79 1.72 5.49
C ALA A 102 -13.03 2.86 4.80
N ARG A 103 -13.76 3.73 4.10
CA ARG A 103 -13.23 4.92 3.45
C ARG A 103 -14.28 6.02 3.43
N ARG A 104 -13.87 7.26 3.71
CA ARG A 104 -14.71 8.43 3.45
C ARG A 104 -14.34 9.11 2.13
N PRO A 105 -15.29 9.85 1.53
CA PRO A 105 -14.94 10.78 0.46
C PRO A 105 -13.80 11.68 0.90
N GLY A 106 -12.75 11.79 0.08
CA GLY A 106 -11.55 12.58 0.40
C GLY A 106 -10.35 11.75 0.86
N ASP A 107 -10.53 10.58 1.48
CA ASP A 107 -9.44 9.71 1.97
C ASP A 107 -8.70 8.92 0.85
N HIS A 108 -8.65 9.48 -0.36
CA HIS A 108 -8.05 8.88 -1.54
C HIS A 108 -6.60 9.32 -1.75
N SER A 109 -6.24 10.53 -1.33
CA SER A 109 -4.89 11.03 -1.52
C SER A 109 -3.90 10.30 -0.60
N PRO A 110 -2.66 10.07 -1.04
CA PRO A 110 -1.63 9.50 -0.18
C PRO A 110 -1.46 10.25 1.13
N ARG A 111 -1.58 11.59 1.12
CA ARG A 111 -1.56 12.43 2.33
C ARG A 111 -2.66 12.06 3.32
N ALA A 112 -3.92 11.99 2.86
CA ALA A 112 -5.03 11.66 3.73
C ALA A 112 -4.90 10.22 4.28
N GLN A 113 -4.43 9.27 3.47
CA GLN A 113 -4.19 7.91 3.94
C GLN A 113 -3.06 7.86 4.97
N ALA A 114 -1.99 8.64 4.80
CA ALA A 114 -0.90 8.76 5.76
C ALA A 114 -1.41 9.26 7.12
N ASP A 115 -2.19 10.35 7.14
CA ASP A 115 -2.76 10.91 8.37
C ASP A 115 -3.63 9.87 9.11
N ARG A 116 -4.45 9.11 8.39
CA ARG A 116 -5.30 8.06 8.97
C ARG A 116 -4.50 6.91 9.54
N ILE A 117 -3.45 6.48 8.84
CA ILE A 117 -2.59 5.36 9.26
C ILE A 117 -1.74 5.76 10.46
N LEU A 118 -1.18 6.97 10.49
CA LEU A 118 -0.43 7.50 11.64
C LEU A 118 -1.33 7.57 12.89
N ALA A 119 -2.56 8.08 12.75
CA ALA A 119 -3.52 8.12 13.85
C ALA A 119 -3.95 6.71 14.31
N ALA A 120 -4.09 5.75 13.40
CA ALA A 120 -4.33 4.35 13.78
C ALA A 120 -3.14 3.73 14.52
N ALA A 121 -1.92 3.98 14.06
CA ALA A 121 -0.70 3.50 14.70
C ALA A 121 -0.57 4.04 16.13
N GLN A 122 -0.82 5.34 16.33
CA GLN A 122 -0.84 5.96 17.66
C GLN A 122 -1.86 5.28 18.59
N LYS A 123 -3.08 5.01 18.12
CA LYS A 123 -4.12 4.29 18.89
C LYS A 123 -3.77 2.84 19.21
N LEU A 124 -2.90 2.23 18.41
CA LEU A 124 -2.37 0.90 18.65
C LEU A 124 -1.11 0.92 19.55
N GLY A 125 -0.76 2.08 20.12
CA GLY A 125 0.38 2.20 21.04
C GLY A 125 1.72 2.29 20.34
N ALA A 126 1.77 2.78 19.10
CA ALA A 126 3.02 3.02 18.38
C ALA A 126 3.40 4.52 18.43
N PRO A 127 4.10 4.99 19.49
CA PRO A 127 4.52 6.39 19.61
C PRO A 127 5.64 6.76 18.63
N SER A 128 6.46 5.78 18.24
CA SER A 128 7.44 5.90 17.17
C SER A 128 7.38 4.70 16.22
N ILE A 129 7.64 4.95 14.94
CA ILE A 129 7.48 3.96 13.88
C ILE A 129 8.61 3.99 12.84
N ILE A 130 8.92 2.80 12.31
CA ILE A 130 9.50 2.66 10.98
C ILE A 130 8.36 2.37 10.00
N ALA A 131 8.25 3.19 8.95
CA ALA A 131 7.20 3.06 7.95
C ALA A 131 7.69 2.28 6.73
N ILE A 132 6.97 1.23 6.34
CA ILE A 132 7.34 0.34 5.23
C ILE A 132 6.24 0.38 4.18
N GLY A 133 6.57 0.78 2.96
CA GLY A 133 5.60 0.98 1.88
C GLY A 133 5.98 0.23 0.62
N HIS A 134 5.02 -0.46 0.01
CA HIS A 134 5.20 -1.08 -1.32
C HIS A 134 4.41 -0.34 -2.39
N SER A 135 5.00 -0.12 -3.57
CA SER A 135 4.28 0.40 -4.75
C SER A 135 3.52 1.68 -4.42
N TRP A 136 2.21 1.71 -4.63
CA TRP A 136 1.32 2.82 -4.26
C TRP A 136 1.41 3.19 -2.77
N GLY A 137 1.58 2.20 -1.88
CA GLY A 137 1.83 2.42 -0.46
C GLY A 137 3.12 3.20 -0.18
N GLY A 138 4.08 3.19 -1.11
CA GLY A 138 5.25 4.07 -1.09
C GLY A 138 4.88 5.55 -1.12
N ALA A 139 3.89 5.97 -1.90
CA ALA A 139 3.42 7.36 -1.89
C ALA A 139 2.86 7.77 -0.53
N VAL A 140 2.17 6.85 0.14
CA VAL A 140 1.65 7.07 1.50
C VAL A 140 2.80 7.20 2.50
N VAL A 141 3.75 6.27 2.46
CA VAL A 141 4.92 6.30 3.34
C VAL A 141 5.78 7.53 3.12
N ALA A 142 5.92 8.01 1.88
CA ALA A 142 6.58 9.28 1.62
C ALA A 142 5.86 10.43 2.33
N GLN A 143 4.52 10.48 2.30
CA GLN A 143 3.76 11.51 3.03
C GLN A 143 3.78 11.33 4.56
N MET A 144 3.94 10.10 5.05
CA MET A 144 4.22 9.84 6.46
C MET A 144 5.60 10.40 6.83
N ALA A 145 6.62 10.16 6.01
CA ALA A 145 7.99 10.64 6.26
C ALA A 145 8.12 12.17 6.21
N VAL A 146 7.37 12.86 5.33
CA VAL A 146 7.45 14.33 5.22
C VAL A 146 6.89 15.03 6.46
N HIS A 147 5.83 14.51 7.09
CA HIS A 147 5.11 15.28 8.12
C HIS A 147 4.72 14.50 9.37
N GLY A 148 4.99 13.20 9.44
CA GLY A 148 4.68 12.37 10.60
C GLY A 148 5.82 12.44 11.61
N GLU A 149 5.64 13.23 12.67
CA GLU A 149 6.65 13.38 13.73
C GLU A 149 7.02 12.06 14.42
N SER A 150 6.13 11.06 14.39
CA SER A 150 6.38 9.73 14.94
C SER A 150 7.18 8.81 14.00
N VAL A 151 7.47 9.22 12.77
CA VAL A 151 8.21 8.41 11.80
C VAL A 151 9.70 8.62 12.01
N GLU A 152 10.41 7.59 12.47
CA GLU A 152 11.85 7.64 12.72
C GLU A 152 12.68 7.13 11.55
N GLY A 153 12.07 6.43 10.59
CA GLY A 153 12.72 5.91 9.39
C GLY A 153 11.72 5.32 8.40
N ALA A 154 12.14 5.17 7.14
CA ALA A 154 11.28 4.62 6.09
C ALA A 154 11.98 3.62 5.17
N VAL A 155 11.25 2.56 4.81
CA VAL A 155 11.69 1.55 3.83
C VAL A 155 10.68 1.50 2.68
N PHE A 156 11.17 1.68 1.46
CA PHE A 156 10.36 1.63 0.25
C PHE A 156 10.68 0.37 -0.55
N ALA A 157 9.66 -0.40 -0.91
CA ALA A 157 9.79 -1.57 -1.79
C ALA A 157 9.10 -1.27 -3.12
N ALA A 158 9.85 -1.17 -4.22
CA ALA A 158 9.35 -0.84 -5.56
C ALA A 158 8.31 0.32 -5.53
N PRO A 159 8.67 1.53 -5.05
CA PRO A 159 7.69 2.58 -4.75
C PRO A 159 7.15 3.28 -5.99
N ALA A 160 5.93 3.85 -5.89
CA ALA A 160 5.35 4.76 -6.86
C ALA A 160 5.25 6.19 -6.26
N THR A 161 6.32 6.97 -6.32
CA THR A 161 6.46 8.24 -5.55
C THR A 161 6.72 9.48 -6.40
N HIS A 162 6.96 9.31 -7.69
CA HIS A 162 7.42 10.38 -8.58
C HIS A 162 6.53 10.47 -9.82
N PRO A 163 6.46 11.63 -10.49
CA PRO A 163 5.74 11.76 -11.74
C PRO A 163 6.27 10.81 -12.82
N TRP A 164 5.37 10.31 -13.65
CA TRP A 164 5.71 9.53 -14.84
C TRP A 164 5.21 10.21 -16.11
N PRO A 165 5.84 9.94 -17.27
CA PRO A 165 5.40 10.43 -18.57
C PRO A 165 3.94 10.12 -18.85
N GLY A 166 3.23 11.14 -19.33
CA GLY A 166 1.82 11.06 -19.72
C GLY A 166 0.96 12.01 -18.92
N ASP A 167 -0.33 11.73 -18.89
CA ASP A 167 -1.33 12.44 -18.10
C ASP A 167 -2.15 11.42 -17.31
N ARG A 168 -3.14 11.85 -16.52
CA ARG A 168 -3.94 10.91 -15.71
C ARG A 168 -4.69 9.84 -16.54
N PHE A 169 -4.84 10.04 -17.85
CA PHE A 169 -5.44 9.09 -18.81
C PHE A 169 -4.38 8.30 -19.61
N GLN A 170 -3.11 8.72 -19.58
CA GLN A 170 -1.98 8.14 -20.29
C GLN A 170 -0.91 7.74 -19.26
N GLY A 171 -0.88 6.47 -18.87
CA GLY A 171 0.07 5.95 -17.88
C GLY A 171 -0.55 5.04 -16.83
N VAL A 172 -1.88 4.92 -16.81
CA VAL A 172 -2.61 3.87 -16.08
C VAL A 172 -3.72 3.33 -16.98
N ASP A 173 -4.21 2.13 -16.68
CA ASP A 173 -5.27 1.51 -17.49
C ASP A 173 -6.56 2.34 -17.53
N TRP A 174 -7.18 2.39 -18.72
CA TRP A 174 -8.39 3.17 -19.00
C TRP A 174 -9.55 2.89 -18.04
N TYR A 175 -9.63 1.67 -17.51
CA TYR A 175 -10.72 1.25 -16.63
C TYR A 175 -10.67 1.94 -15.27
N TYR A 176 -9.50 2.45 -14.84
CA TYR A 176 -9.39 3.25 -13.62
C TYR A 176 -10.07 4.60 -13.78
N ALA A 177 -9.86 5.28 -14.91
CA ALA A 177 -10.57 6.52 -15.24
C ALA A 177 -12.09 6.30 -15.31
N LEU A 178 -12.52 5.19 -15.91
CA LEU A 178 -13.95 4.83 -15.99
C LEU A 178 -14.55 4.57 -14.59
N ALA A 179 -13.84 3.87 -13.71
CA ALA A 179 -14.31 3.56 -12.36
C ALA A 179 -14.30 4.78 -11.41
N ASP A 180 -13.42 5.76 -11.63
CA ASP A 180 -13.42 7.03 -10.90
C ASP A 180 -14.66 7.89 -11.23
N ALA A 181 -15.13 7.86 -12.49
CA ALA A 181 -16.21 8.71 -12.98
C ALA A 181 -17.51 8.65 -12.13
N PRO A 182 -18.11 9.80 -11.77
CA PRO A 182 -19.39 9.84 -11.05
C PRO A 182 -20.50 9.13 -11.84
N VAL A 183 -21.36 8.39 -11.14
CA VAL A 183 -22.50 7.62 -11.69
C VAL A 183 -22.10 6.48 -12.63
N ILE A 184 -21.34 6.75 -13.70
CA ILE A 184 -20.87 5.75 -14.65
C ILE A 184 -19.92 4.75 -13.97
N GLY A 185 -18.94 5.24 -13.21
CA GLY A 185 -18.05 4.38 -12.44
C GLY A 185 -18.80 3.58 -11.37
N TRP A 186 -19.84 4.16 -10.77
CA TRP A 186 -20.72 3.46 -9.83
C TRP A 186 -21.44 2.27 -10.50
N LEU A 187 -21.96 2.46 -11.72
CA LEU A 187 -22.58 1.39 -12.51
C LEU A 187 -21.54 0.36 -12.95
N PHE A 188 -20.42 0.80 -13.52
CA PHE A 188 -19.34 -0.05 -14.01
C PHE A 188 -18.83 -1.01 -12.92
N THR A 189 -18.54 -0.48 -11.73
CA THR A 189 -18.04 -1.28 -10.58
C THR A 189 -19.06 -2.24 -9.99
N ARG A 190 -20.35 -2.05 -10.24
CA ARG A 190 -21.44 -2.90 -9.72
C ARG A 190 -21.99 -3.90 -10.72
N LEU A 191 -21.69 -3.71 -12.00
CA LEU A 191 -22.22 -4.53 -13.08
C LEU A 191 -21.13 -5.35 -13.79
N ILE A 192 -19.93 -4.78 -13.97
CA ILE A 192 -18.96 -5.30 -14.95
C ILE A 192 -17.69 -5.83 -14.30
N THR A 193 -17.14 -5.15 -13.29
CA THR A 193 -15.79 -5.43 -12.79
C THR A 193 -15.62 -6.88 -12.30
N LEU A 194 -16.45 -7.35 -11.37
CA LEU A 194 -16.29 -8.70 -10.83
C LEU A 194 -16.49 -9.80 -11.88
N PRO A 195 -17.58 -9.82 -12.69
CA PRO A 195 -17.78 -10.86 -13.69
C PRO A 195 -16.67 -10.94 -14.74
N VAL A 196 -16.12 -9.78 -15.15
CA VAL A 196 -15.09 -9.71 -16.20
C VAL A 196 -13.70 -9.99 -15.63
N ALA A 197 -13.33 -9.33 -14.53
CA ALA A 197 -11.97 -9.39 -14.00
C ALA A 197 -11.70 -10.68 -13.20
N TRP A 198 -12.72 -11.47 -12.82
CA TRP A 198 -12.52 -12.68 -12.02
C TRP A 198 -11.51 -13.68 -12.62
N GLY A 199 -11.58 -13.87 -13.94
CA GLY A 199 -10.68 -14.76 -14.67
C GLY A 199 -9.30 -14.18 -14.95
N GLN A 200 -9.14 -12.86 -14.80
CA GLN A 200 -7.90 -12.14 -15.12
C GLN A 200 -6.99 -11.93 -13.91
N ILE A 201 -7.48 -12.22 -12.69
CA ILE A 201 -6.72 -11.97 -11.45
C ILE A 201 -5.39 -12.73 -11.41
N ASP A 202 -5.39 -13.99 -11.83
CA ASP A 202 -4.20 -14.82 -11.69
C ASP A 202 -3.12 -14.40 -12.72
N ASP A 203 -3.50 -14.12 -13.97
CA ASP A 203 -2.63 -13.49 -14.98
C ASP A 203 -2.11 -12.11 -14.53
N GLY A 204 -2.98 -11.30 -13.90
CA GLY A 204 -2.60 -10.01 -13.34
C GLY A 204 -1.54 -10.14 -12.23
N VAL A 205 -1.66 -11.16 -11.39
CA VAL A 205 -0.63 -11.47 -10.38
C VAL A 205 0.68 -11.90 -11.04
N GLU A 206 0.64 -12.77 -12.04
CA GLU A 206 1.85 -13.20 -12.76
C GLU A 206 2.56 -12.02 -13.42
N ASN A 207 1.81 -11.14 -14.09
CA ASN A 207 2.36 -9.94 -14.74
C ASN A 207 3.03 -8.98 -13.76
N VAL A 208 2.45 -8.81 -12.55
CA VAL A 208 3.02 -7.93 -11.53
C VAL A 208 4.28 -8.54 -10.91
N PHE A 209 4.42 -9.86 -10.85
CA PHE A 209 5.64 -10.49 -10.32
C PHE A 209 6.80 -10.52 -11.31
N ALA A 210 6.51 -10.49 -12.61
CA ALA A 210 7.50 -10.62 -13.67
C ALA A 210 8.71 -9.68 -13.47
N PRO A 211 9.93 -10.13 -13.81
CA PRO A 211 10.27 -11.42 -14.44
C PRO A 211 10.24 -12.62 -13.47
N GLU A 212 10.18 -12.39 -12.17
CA GLU A 212 10.15 -13.43 -11.15
C GLU A 212 8.75 -14.09 -11.06
N PRO A 213 8.64 -15.36 -10.67
CA PRO A 213 7.33 -16.00 -10.51
C PRO A 213 6.71 -15.72 -9.13
N PRO A 214 5.37 -15.60 -9.03
CA PRO A 214 4.70 -15.58 -7.73
C PRO A 214 4.83 -16.91 -6.99
N LYS A 215 4.81 -16.86 -5.66
CA LYS A 215 4.71 -18.07 -4.82
C LYS A 215 3.46 -18.88 -5.22
N PRO A 216 3.51 -20.22 -5.29
CA PRO A 216 2.34 -21.02 -5.63
C PRO A 216 1.14 -20.70 -4.74
N GLY A 217 0.00 -20.40 -5.36
CA GLY A 217 -1.23 -20.05 -4.64
C GLY A 217 -1.27 -18.63 -4.08
N TYR A 218 -0.34 -17.75 -4.43
CA TYR A 218 -0.25 -16.37 -3.94
C TYR A 218 -1.57 -15.60 -4.06
N ALA A 219 -2.21 -15.60 -5.24
CA ALA A 219 -3.47 -14.91 -5.47
C ALA A 219 -4.58 -15.33 -4.49
N LYS A 220 -4.61 -16.62 -4.13
CA LYS A 220 -5.54 -17.16 -3.14
C LYS A 220 -5.14 -16.76 -1.72
N ALA A 221 -3.85 -16.78 -1.37
CA ALA A 221 -3.35 -16.40 -0.04
C ALA A 221 -3.58 -14.91 0.25
N LEU A 222 -3.24 -14.05 -0.72
CA LEU A 222 -3.49 -12.60 -0.68
C LEU A 222 -4.99 -12.30 -0.59
N GLY A 223 -5.82 -13.19 -1.14
CA GLY A 223 -7.22 -12.87 -1.38
C GLY A 223 -7.36 -11.78 -2.44
N ALA A 224 -6.58 -11.87 -3.53
CA ALA A 224 -6.51 -10.86 -4.59
C ALA A 224 -7.89 -10.43 -5.12
N ARG A 225 -8.87 -11.34 -5.12
CA ARG A 225 -10.26 -11.08 -5.53
C ARG A 225 -11.04 -10.15 -4.58
N LEU A 226 -10.50 -9.80 -3.39
CA LEU A 226 -11.06 -8.78 -2.51
C LEU A 226 -11.13 -7.40 -3.18
N VAL A 227 -10.20 -7.10 -4.09
CA VAL A 227 -10.22 -5.84 -4.87
C VAL A 227 -11.43 -5.78 -5.80
N LEU A 228 -11.98 -6.92 -6.23
CA LEU A 228 -13.12 -6.97 -7.15
C LEU A 228 -14.46 -6.60 -6.50
N ARG A 229 -14.49 -6.42 -5.17
CA ARG A 229 -15.69 -5.92 -4.50
C ARG A 229 -15.96 -4.49 -4.98
N PRO A 230 -17.22 -4.11 -5.28
CA PRO A 230 -17.50 -2.84 -5.95
C PRO A 230 -16.90 -1.60 -5.29
N SER A 231 -17.00 -1.49 -3.96
CA SER A 231 -16.43 -0.37 -3.20
C SER A 231 -14.90 -0.38 -3.18
N ALA A 232 -14.29 -1.57 -3.03
CA ALA A 232 -12.84 -1.71 -3.01
C ALA A 232 -12.22 -1.41 -4.37
N PHE A 233 -12.84 -1.88 -5.46
CA PHE A 233 -12.41 -1.58 -6.82
C PHE A 233 -12.49 -0.08 -7.09
N LYS A 234 -13.59 0.57 -6.69
CA LYS A 234 -13.75 2.01 -6.85
C LYS A 234 -12.70 2.79 -6.07
N ALA A 235 -12.46 2.42 -4.80
CA ALA A 235 -11.41 3.03 -3.98
C ALA A 235 -10.02 2.85 -4.62
N ASN A 236 -9.72 1.66 -5.13
CA ASN A 236 -8.45 1.37 -5.80
C ASN A 236 -8.29 2.18 -7.09
N ALA A 237 -9.36 2.32 -7.86
CA ALA A 237 -9.35 3.11 -9.09
C ALA A 237 -9.12 4.59 -8.82
N GLU A 238 -9.78 5.15 -7.80
CA GLU A 238 -9.53 6.52 -7.35
C GLU A 238 -8.07 6.73 -6.94
N ASP A 239 -7.50 5.78 -6.19
CA ASP A 239 -6.12 5.82 -5.73
C ASP A 239 -5.13 5.84 -6.89
N VAL A 240 -5.26 4.89 -7.83
CA VAL A 240 -4.36 4.74 -8.97
C VAL A 240 -4.51 5.90 -9.96
N TYR A 241 -5.74 6.23 -10.33
CA TYR A 241 -6.02 7.25 -11.35
C TYR A 241 -5.58 8.65 -10.92
N ARG A 242 -5.63 8.96 -9.62
CA ARG A 242 -5.33 10.31 -9.10
C ARG A 242 -3.90 10.45 -8.59
N LEU A 243 -3.12 9.37 -8.54
CA LEU A 243 -1.76 9.39 -8.01
C LEU A 243 -0.83 10.32 -8.80
N LEU A 244 -0.89 10.32 -10.15
CA LEU A 244 0.01 11.14 -10.97
C LEU A 244 -0.07 12.63 -10.59
N GLN A 245 -1.28 13.16 -10.50
CA GLN A 245 -1.50 14.56 -10.12
C GLN A 245 -0.97 14.84 -8.72
N PHE A 246 -1.20 13.91 -7.79
CA PHE A 246 -0.72 14.04 -6.42
C PHE A 246 0.81 14.10 -6.35
N VAL A 247 1.52 13.18 -7.01
CA VAL A 247 2.99 13.16 -6.96
C VAL A 247 3.61 14.37 -7.65
N ILE A 248 3.01 14.88 -8.74
CA ILE A 248 3.44 16.15 -9.37
C ILE A 248 3.45 17.30 -8.36
N GLU A 249 2.43 17.35 -7.50
CA GLU A 249 2.29 18.43 -6.51
C GLU A 249 3.17 18.24 -5.26
N HIS A 250 3.49 17.00 -4.88
CA HIS A 250 4.06 16.68 -3.57
C HIS A 250 5.51 16.18 -3.60
N THR A 251 6.05 15.70 -4.72
CA THR A 251 7.47 15.30 -4.81
C THR A 251 8.43 16.41 -4.35
N PRO A 252 8.19 17.72 -4.59
CA PRO A 252 9.10 18.76 -4.10
C PRO A 252 9.27 18.82 -2.58
N SER A 253 8.39 18.23 -1.77
CA SER A 253 8.57 18.21 -0.31
C SER A 253 9.46 17.08 0.18
N TYR A 254 9.89 16.15 -0.70
CA TYR A 254 10.75 15.03 -0.29
C TYR A 254 12.12 15.50 0.23
N ARG A 255 12.60 16.66 -0.21
CA ARG A 255 13.82 17.31 0.31
C ARG A 255 13.74 17.71 1.79
N GLU A 256 12.56 17.68 2.39
CA GLU A 256 12.35 17.96 3.82
C GLU A 256 12.55 16.69 4.68
N ILE A 257 12.63 15.51 4.05
CA ILE A 257 12.83 14.23 4.75
C ILE A 257 14.30 14.10 5.17
N THR A 258 14.53 14.04 6.48
CA THR A 258 15.88 13.90 7.07
C THR A 258 16.10 12.57 7.80
N ILE A 259 15.03 11.80 8.04
CA ILE A 259 15.08 10.49 8.67
C ILE A 259 15.81 9.48 7.77
N PRO A 260 16.40 8.39 8.31
CA PRO A 260 16.99 7.33 7.50
C PRO A 260 16.00 6.71 6.52
N VAL A 261 16.40 6.62 5.24
CA VAL A 261 15.58 6.05 4.17
C VAL A 261 16.35 4.97 3.41
N ARG A 262 15.66 3.86 3.13
CA ARG A 262 16.14 2.80 2.24
C ARG A 262 15.12 2.49 1.15
N VAL A 263 15.60 2.28 -0.07
CA VAL A 263 14.75 2.00 -1.24
C VAL A 263 15.19 0.72 -1.91
N ILE A 264 14.38 -0.34 -1.84
CA ILE A 264 14.60 -1.62 -2.51
C ILE A 264 13.82 -1.62 -3.82
N THR A 265 14.48 -1.91 -4.95
CA THR A 265 13.84 -1.98 -6.26
C THR A 265 14.46 -3.06 -7.14
N GLY A 266 13.69 -3.66 -8.03
CA GLY A 266 14.21 -4.54 -9.08
C GLY A 266 14.50 -3.75 -10.35
N ASP A 267 15.62 -4.01 -11.03
CA ASP A 267 15.99 -3.29 -12.26
C ASP A 267 15.17 -3.70 -13.50
N GLU A 268 14.40 -4.78 -13.42
CA GLU A 268 13.46 -5.24 -14.45
C GLU A 268 11.98 -4.95 -14.10
N ASP A 269 11.72 -4.09 -13.11
CA ASP A 269 10.37 -3.65 -12.76
C ASP A 269 9.71 -2.86 -13.90
N ALA A 270 8.76 -3.51 -14.57
CA ALA A 270 7.98 -2.93 -15.66
C ALA A 270 6.69 -2.24 -15.19
N VAL A 271 6.32 -2.37 -13.91
CA VAL A 271 5.08 -1.80 -13.34
C VAL A 271 5.34 -0.38 -12.86
N VAL A 272 6.40 -0.17 -12.07
CA VAL A 272 6.83 1.16 -11.65
C VAL A 272 8.30 1.30 -12.01
N TRP A 273 8.60 2.21 -12.94
CA TRP A 273 9.94 2.23 -13.53
C TRP A 273 10.97 2.74 -12.51
N PRO A 274 12.00 1.94 -12.16
CA PRO A 274 12.94 2.28 -11.08
C PRO A 274 13.63 3.64 -11.27
N HIS A 275 13.97 3.95 -12.53
CA HIS A 275 14.63 5.21 -12.91
C HIS A 275 13.78 6.47 -12.65
N LEU A 276 12.46 6.32 -12.48
CA LEU A 276 11.59 7.43 -12.09
C LEU A 276 11.46 7.53 -10.58
N HIS A 277 11.20 6.41 -9.92
CA HIS A 277 10.76 6.41 -8.53
C HIS A 277 11.88 6.13 -7.54
N ALA A 278 12.65 5.07 -7.74
CA ALA A 278 13.73 4.71 -6.83
C ALA A 278 14.91 5.68 -6.98
N ASP A 279 15.32 5.98 -8.22
CA ASP A 279 16.31 7.01 -8.51
C ASP A 279 15.80 8.41 -8.13
N GLY A 280 14.49 8.63 -8.22
CA GLY A 280 13.85 9.86 -7.77
C GLY A 280 14.00 10.08 -6.27
N LEU A 281 13.71 9.05 -5.46
CA LEU A 281 13.85 9.14 -4.01
C LEU A 281 15.30 9.33 -3.59
N GLU A 282 16.24 8.61 -4.19
CA GLU A 282 17.68 8.78 -3.94
C GLU A 282 18.18 10.18 -4.33
N ARG A 283 17.61 10.78 -5.38
CA ARG A 283 17.93 12.15 -5.80
C ARG A 283 17.34 13.20 -4.85
N ASP A 284 16.09 13.02 -4.42
CA ASP A 284 15.31 14.07 -3.76
C ASP A 284 15.34 13.99 -2.22
N ILE A 285 15.85 12.90 -1.64
CA ILE A 285 16.01 12.69 -0.20
C ILE A 285 17.50 12.44 0.09
N GLU A 286 18.15 13.36 0.82
CA GLU A 286 19.60 13.30 1.08
C GLU A 286 20.02 12.04 1.85
N SER A 287 19.18 11.55 2.76
CA SER A 287 19.42 10.36 3.57
C SER A 287 19.03 9.03 2.89
N ALA A 288 18.52 9.08 1.66
CA ALA A 288 18.03 7.88 0.97
C ALA A 288 19.16 7.10 0.31
N GLU A 289 19.20 5.80 0.60
CA GLU A 289 20.10 4.86 -0.08
C GLU A 289 19.28 3.80 -0.83
N LYS A 290 19.65 3.56 -2.09
CA LYS A 290 18.97 2.61 -2.96
C LYS A 290 19.69 1.27 -3.02
N ILE A 291 18.90 0.20 -2.97
CA ILE A 291 19.30 -1.20 -3.10
C ILE A 291 18.62 -1.75 -4.35
N VAL A 292 19.42 -2.19 -5.32
CA VAL A 292 18.93 -2.70 -6.61
C VAL A 292 19.10 -4.22 -6.67
N ILE A 293 17.99 -4.92 -6.92
CA ILE A 293 17.94 -6.36 -7.16
C ILE A 293 18.07 -6.59 -8.66
N LYS A 294 19.20 -7.18 -9.08
CA LYS A 294 19.46 -7.50 -10.49
C LYS A 294 18.51 -8.60 -10.98
N GLY A 295 17.84 -8.35 -12.10
CA GLY A 295 16.78 -9.20 -12.63
C GLY A 295 15.52 -9.22 -11.77
N GLY A 296 15.38 -8.30 -10.81
CA GLY A 296 14.25 -8.25 -9.88
C GLY A 296 13.01 -7.60 -10.50
N GLY A 297 11.83 -8.08 -10.11
CA GLY A 297 10.53 -7.53 -10.54
C GLY A 297 9.89 -6.54 -9.56
N HIS A 298 8.59 -6.29 -9.72
CA HIS A 298 7.83 -5.32 -8.92
C HIS A 298 7.54 -5.76 -7.47
N MET A 299 7.80 -7.03 -7.13
CA MET A 299 7.43 -7.63 -5.85
C MET A 299 8.64 -8.02 -4.98
N PRO A 300 9.63 -7.11 -4.76
CA PRO A 300 10.88 -7.47 -4.10
C PRO A 300 10.67 -7.94 -2.65
N HIS A 301 9.63 -7.43 -1.98
CA HIS A 301 9.27 -7.88 -0.64
C HIS A 301 8.77 -9.34 -0.61
N GLN A 302 8.22 -9.86 -1.71
CA GLN A 302 7.77 -11.25 -1.82
C GLN A 302 8.88 -12.20 -2.25
N THR A 303 9.72 -11.76 -3.18
CA THR A 303 10.79 -12.57 -3.78
C THR A 303 12.06 -12.54 -2.95
N HIS A 304 12.32 -11.44 -2.25
CA HIS A 304 13.49 -11.23 -1.38
C HIS A 304 13.06 -10.75 0.03
N PRO A 305 12.25 -11.53 0.77
CA PRO A 305 11.74 -11.11 2.07
C PRO A 305 12.83 -10.93 3.14
N GLU A 306 13.91 -11.72 3.07
CA GLU A 306 15.04 -11.60 4.00
C GLU A 306 15.76 -10.26 3.79
N LEU A 307 15.98 -9.84 2.53
CA LEU A 307 16.57 -8.54 2.20
C LEU A 307 15.71 -7.39 2.77
N LEU A 308 14.38 -7.47 2.63
CA LEU A 308 13.50 -6.47 3.22
C LEU A 308 13.68 -6.38 4.74
N LEU A 309 13.76 -7.51 5.42
CA LEU A 309 13.89 -7.54 6.88
C LEU A 309 15.26 -7.03 7.36
N GLU A 310 16.33 -7.39 6.66
CA GLU A 310 17.67 -6.85 6.90
C GLU A 310 17.69 -5.33 6.71
N THR A 311 17.10 -4.83 5.64
CA THR A 311 16.98 -3.38 5.38
C THR A 311 16.16 -2.66 6.46
N ILE A 312 15.09 -3.28 6.96
CA ILE A 312 14.32 -2.72 8.09
C ILE A 312 15.20 -2.63 9.34
N ALA A 313 15.98 -3.67 9.64
CA ALA A 313 16.89 -3.68 10.78
C ALA A 313 17.96 -2.58 10.68
N GLU A 314 18.53 -2.36 9.49
CA GLU A 314 19.47 -1.28 9.22
C GLU A 314 18.85 0.10 9.48
N VAL A 315 17.62 0.33 9.01
CA VAL A 315 16.90 1.59 9.25
C VAL A 315 16.60 1.80 10.73
N MET A 316 16.21 0.74 11.46
CA MET A 316 16.00 0.82 12.91
C MET A 316 17.28 1.22 13.66
N GLU A 317 18.42 0.65 13.27
CA GLU A 317 19.71 0.98 13.88
C GLU A 317 20.12 2.43 13.57
N ALA A 318 19.99 2.86 12.31
CA ALA A 318 20.28 4.23 11.90
C ALA A 318 19.39 5.25 12.64
N ALA A 319 18.11 4.95 12.82
CA ALA A 319 17.18 5.78 13.58
C ALA A 319 17.58 5.89 15.06
N SER A 320 17.98 4.77 15.68
CA SER A 320 18.48 4.75 17.06
C SER A 320 19.75 5.61 17.23
N GLN A 321 20.67 5.56 16.28
CA GLN A 321 21.89 6.35 16.30
C GLN A 321 21.63 7.85 16.11
N ALA A 322 20.71 8.22 15.21
CA ALA A 322 20.30 9.61 15.02
C ALA A 322 19.69 10.20 16.29
N SER A 323 18.82 9.44 16.97
CA SER A 323 18.20 9.85 18.24
C SER A 323 19.24 10.11 19.35
N LYS A 324 20.19 9.17 19.54
CA LYS A 324 21.27 9.32 20.52
C LYS A 324 22.16 10.54 20.25
N THR A 325 22.46 10.82 18.99
CA THR A 325 23.27 11.97 18.58
C THR A 325 22.55 13.28 18.93
N ALA A 326 21.26 13.38 18.61
CA ALA A 326 20.44 14.56 18.91
C ALA A 326 20.22 14.79 20.42
N GLU A 327 20.22 13.73 21.24
CA GLU A 327 20.22 13.84 22.70
C GLU A 327 21.55 14.36 23.24
N PHE A 328 22.67 13.84 22.72
CA PHE A 328 24.01 14.27 23.10
C PHE A 328 24.25 15.76 22.81
N GLU A 329 23.94 16.21 21.59
CA GLU A 329 24.07 17.62 21.20
C GLU A 329 23.23 18.57 22.07
N ARG A 330 22.00 18.16 22.42
CA ARG A 330 21.15 18.93 23.34
C ARG A 330 21.76 19.04 24.72
N SER A 331 22.40 17.99 25.22
CA SER A 331 23.05 17.97 26.54
C SER A 331 24.30 18.85 26.61
N GLU A 332 25.05 19.01 25.51
CA GLU A 332 26.21 19.93 25.46
C GLU A 332 25.79 21.40 25.33
N SER A 333 24.58 21.67 24.82
CA SER A 333 24.05 23.02 24.62
C SER A 333 23.31 23.62 25.83
N ALA A 334 23.09 22.83 26.89
CA ALA A 334 22.33 23.18 28.10
C ALA A 334 23.24 23.50 29.28
#